data_AF-A0A8J5HIG1-F1
#
_entry.id   AF-A0A8J5HIG1-F1
#
_cell.length_a   1.000
_cell.length_b   1.000
_cell.length_c   1.000
_cell.angle_alpha   90.00
_cell.angle_beta   90.00
_cell.angle_gamma   90.00
#
_symmetry.space_group_name_H-M   'P 1'
#
loop_
_entity.id
_entity.type
_entity.pdbx_description
1 polymer ?
#
loop_
_entity_poly.entity_id
_entity_poly.type
_entity_poly.pdbx_seq_one_letter_code
_entity_poly.pdbx_strand_id
1 'polypeptide(L)'
;MVLTSVQPGYLAAAAHITHVAHVFALTIFILILVWVLHFRGGAARLHSDDANLIFNVHPLVMSLGFILIIGEAIMAYKIVPADKMLQKFVHLLLHLIALGLGILGIYAAFKYHNAATLPDMVSLHSWLGMLTICLFGLQVTIKLKILICAVKFMNGIDGEGGDVAQWVFGFVNFWFPGASPAMRGLLVPVHKSAGLVVFLMTVCTAETGLVQMDAAPGAESRVINFTGLFMLLFAFAVSVSVALPKVF
;
A
#
# COMPACT_ATOMS: atom_id res chain seq x y z
N MET A 1 -4.90 -27.28 27.37
CA MET A 1 -5.10 -26.34 26.24
C MET A 1 -4.37 -26.91 25.05
N VAL A 2 -5.09 -27.37 24.02
CA VAL A 2 -4.53 -28.14 22.91
C VAL A 2 -3.61 -27.24 22.09
N LEU A 3 -2.29 -27.48 22.16
CA LEU A 3 -1.34 -27.04 21.13
C LEU A 3 -1.69 -27.85 19.89
N THR A 4 -2.57 -27.33 19.03
CA THR A 4 -2.73 -27.86 17.69
C THR A 4 -1.43 -27.56 16.96
N SER A 5 -0.54 -28.55 16.88
CA SER A 5 0.65 -28.47 16.03
C SER A 5 0.14 -28.21 14.61
N VAL A 6 0.35 -27.00 14.09
CA VAL A 6 0.00 -26.66 12.72
C VAL A 6 0.71 -27.67 11.82
N GLN A 7 -0.08 -28.38 11.00
CA GLN A 7 0.41 -29.44 10.13
C GLN A 7 1.55 -28.89 9.23
N PRO A 8 2.69 -29.60 9.09
CA PRO A 8 3.85 -29.11 8.32
C PRO A 8 3.53 -28.65 6.89
N GLY A 9 2.56 -29.30 6.23
CA GLY A 9 2.09 -28.91 4.90
C GLY A 9 1.45 -27.51 4.83
N TYR A 10 0.76 -27.07 5.90
CA TYR A 10 0.18 -25.72 5.96
C TYR A 10 1.25 -24.64 6.14
N LEU A 11 2.33 -24.93 6.86
CA LEU A 11 3.47 -24.03 7.02
C LEU A 11 4.25 -23.89 5.71
N ALA A 12 4.46 -25.00 4.98
CA ALA A 12 5.05 -24.96 3.65
C ALA A 12 4.19 -24.14 2.66
N ALA A 13 2.87 -24.37 2.61
CA ALA A 13 1.97 -23.59 1.77
C ALA A 13 2.01 -22.08 2.08
N ALA A 14 2.08 -21.71 3.37
CA ALA A 14 2.18 -20.32 3.81
C ALA A 14 3.51 -19.66 3.40
N ALA A 15 4.62 -20.40 3.38
CA ALA A 15 5.88 -19.89 2.84
C ALA A 15 5.83 -19.79 1.32
N HIS A 16 5.29 -20.79 0.62
CA HIS A 16 5.27 -20.81 -0.84
C HIS A 16 4.46 -19.65 -1.41
N ILE A 17 3.31 -19.30 -0.80
CA ILE A 17 2.47 -18.22 -1.31
C ILE A 17 3.15 -16.84 -1.21
N THR A 18 3.98 -16.59 -0.19
CA THR A 18 4.70 -15.31 -0.08
C THR A 18 5.81 -15.21 -1.12
N HIS A 19 6.52 -16.31 -1.40
CA HIS A 19 7.50 -16.35 -2.49
C HIS A 19 6.84 -16.10 -3.85
N VAL A 20 5.68 -16.72 -4.10
CA VAL A 20 4.89 -16.49 -5.33
C VAL A 20 4.46 -15.02 -5.43
N ALA A 21 4.01 -14.42 -4.33
CA ALA A 21 3.65 -13.00 -4.30
C ALA A 21 4.84 -12.10 -4.68
N HIS A 22 6.06 -12.37 -4.18
CA HIS A 22 7.25 -11.60 -4.56
C HIS A 22 7.60 -11.74 -6.05
N VAL A 23 7.43 -12.92 -6.64
CA VAL A 23 7.64 -13.13 -8.09
C VAL A 23 6.65 -12.29 -8.91
N PHE A 24 5.38 -12.26 -8.51
CA PHE A 24 4.39 -11.39 -9.15
C PHE A 24 4.71 -9.90 -8.95
N ALA A 25 5.10 -9.49 -7.74
CA ALA A 25 5.51 -8.11 -7.47
C ALA A 25 6.69 -7.67 -8.34
N LEU A 26 7.72 -8.51 -8.48
CA LEU A 26 8.87 -8.24 -9.35
C LEU A 26 8.45 -8.14 -10.82
N THR A 27 7.53 -9.01 -11.26
CA THR A 27 7.02 -8.99 -12.63
C THR A 27 6.26 -7.69 -12.91
N ILE A 28 5.37 -7.26 -12.01
CA ILE A 28 4.65 -5.97 -12.10
C ILE A 28 5.64 -4.81 -12.17
N PHE A 29 6.65 -4.80 -11.29
CA PHE A 29 7.67 -3.75 -11.27
C PHE A 29 8.38 -3.62 -12.62
N ILE A 30 8.82 -4.75 -13.20
CA ILE A 30 9.49 -4.77 -14.51
C ILE A 30 8.54 -4.27 -15.60
N LEU A 31 7.29 -4.75 -15.64
CA LEU A 31 6.33 -4.38 -16.67
C LEU A 31 5.98 -2.88 -16.64
N ILE A 32 5.81 -2.29 -15.46
CA ILE A 32 5.56 -0.84 -15.33
C ILE A 32 6.77 -0.04 -15.78
N LEU A 33 7.99 -0.46 -15.43
CA LEU A 33 9.20 0.21 -15.90
C LEU A 33 9.33 0.12 -17.42
N VAL A 34 9.07 -1.05 -18.01
CA VAL A 34 9.04 -1.21 -19.48
C VAL A 34 7.99 -0.29 -20.07
N TRP A 35 6.77 -0.25 -19.52
CA TRP A 35 5.71 0.62 -20.01
C TRP A 35 6.12 2.10 -20.00
N VAL A 36 6.58 2.60 -18.85
CA VAL A 36 6.91 4.03 -18.69
C VAL A 36 8.18 4.42 -19.45
N LEU A 37 9.24 3.61 -19.41
CA LEU A 37 10.53 3.95 -19.98
C LEU A 37 10.61 3.72 -21.49
N HIS A 38 9.97 2.66 -22.00
CA HIS A 38 10.06 2.31 -23.41
C HIS A 38 8.91 2.92 -24.23
N PHE A 39 7.67 2.83 -23.75
CA PHE A 39 6.49 3.24 -24.53
C PHE A 39 6.08 4.69 -24.27
N ARG A 40 6.23 5.18 -23.03
CA ARG A 40 5.71 6.48 -22.62
C ARG A 40 6.74 7.63 -22.62
N GLY A 41 7.93 7.40 -23.21
CA GLY A 41 8.93 8.45 -23.39
C GLY A 41 9.85 8.73 -22.19
N GLY A 42 9.85 7.87 -21.16
CA GLY A 42 10.80 7.93 -20.05
C GLY A 42 10.19 8.24 -18.68
N ALA A 43 11.05 8.27 -17.66
CA ALA A 43 10.66 8.51 -16.27
C ALA A 43 10.07 9.92 -16.11
N ALA A 44 8.74 10.00 -16.15
CA ALA A 44 7.92 10.72 -15.20
C ALA A 44 8.50 12.07 -14.74
N ARG A 45 8.46 13.08 -15.63
CA ARG A 45 9.01 14.42 -15.38
C ARG A 45 7.92 15.35 -14.88
N LEU A 46 7.86 15.55 -13.57
CA LEU A 46 6.83 16.36 -12.93
C LEU A 46 6.78 17.82 -13.41
N HIS A 47 7.88 18.36 -13.93
CA HIS A 47 8.01 19.74 -14.41
C HIS A 47 8.21 19.84 -15.94
N SER A 48 7.71 18.84 -16.68
CA SER A 48 7.75 18.85 -18.14
C SER A 48 6.70 19.80 -18.73
N ASP A 49 6.99 20.39 -19.90
CA ASP A 49 5.96 21.09 -20.70
C ASP A 49 5.01 20.10 -21.39
N ASP A 50 5.46 18.86 -21.62
CA ASP A 50 4.61 17.76 -22.09
C ASP A 50 3.82 17.17 -20.92
N ALA A 51 2.50 17.37 -20.95
CA ALA A 51 1.56 16.87 -19.96
C ALA A 51 1.59 15.33 -19.84
N ASN A 52 1.86 14.59 -20.93
CA ASN A 52 1.92 13.12 -20.88
C ASN A 52 3.09 12.63 -20.02
N LEU A 53 4.23 13.34 -20.05
CA LEU A 53 5.38 13.02 -19.21
C LEU A 53 5.14 13.34 -17.73
N ILE A 54 4.28 14.33 -17.42
CA ILE A 54 3.78 14.57 -16.06
C ILE A 54 2.88 13.40 -15.64
N PHE A 55 1.95 13.00 -16.50
CA PHE A 55 1.01 11.92 -16.20
C PHE A 55 1.71 10.62 -15.87
N ASN A 56 2.79 10.26 -16.58
CA ASN A 56 3.56 9.02 -16.33
C ASN A 56 4.04 8.88 -14.87
N VAL A 57 4.18 9.98 -14.11
CA VAL A 57 4.48 9.93 -12.67
C VAL A 57 3.38 9.19 -11.92
N HIS A 58 2.10 9.46 -12.24
CA HIS A 58 0.94 8.93 -11.52
C HIS A 58 0.89 7.39 -11.53
N PRO A 59 0.76 6.68 -12.67
CA PRO A 59 0.64 5.23 -12.67
C PRO A 59 1.93 4.56 -12.14
N LEU A 60 3.11 5.17 -12.32
CA LEU A 60 4.36 4.67 -11.77
C LEU A 60 4.33 4.68 -10.24
N VAL A 61 4.15 5.85 -9.61
CA VAL A 61 4.24 5.95 -8.14
C VAL A 61 3.02 5.34 -7.45
N MET A 62 1.84 5.34 -8.08
CA MET A 62 0.67 4.63 -7.58
C MET A 62 0.88 3.12 -7.56
N SER A 63 1.46 2.55 -8.62
CA SER A 63 1.72 1.12 -8.64
C SER A 63 2.82 0.72 -7.67
N LEU A 64 3.91 1.50 -7.58
CA LEU A 64 4.98 1.26 -6.61
C LEU A 64 4.47 1.37 -5.16
N GLY A 65 3.76 2.44 -4.84
CA GLY A 65 3.27 2.70 -3.48
C GLY A 65 2.07 1.84 -3.10
N PHE A 66 0.98 1.96 -3.87
CA PHE A 66 -0.34 1.48 -3.49
C PHE A 66 -0.65 0.04 -3.94
N ILE A 67 0.17 -0.53 -4.82
CA ILE A 67 0.12 -1.96 -5.14
C ILE A 67 1.29 -2.68 -4.46
N LEU A 68 2.53 -2.42 -4.88
CA LEU A 68 3.68 -3.22 -4.45
C LEU A 68 4.02 -3.02 -2.98
N ILE A 69 4.29 -1.79 -2.54
CA ILE A 69 4.71 -1.51 -1.16
C ILE A 69 3.59 -1.82 -0.16
N ILE A 70 2.32 -1.55 -0.47
CA ILE A 70 1.20 -1.96 0.39
C ILE A 70 1.11 -3.49 0.51
N GLY A 71 1.25 -4.24 -0.59
CA GLY A 71 1.23 -5.70 -0.56
C GLY A 71 2.35 -6.27 0.31
N GLU A 72 3.57 -5.75 0.16
CA GLU A 72 4.72 -6.10 1.01
C GLU A 72 4.48 -5.72 2.48
N ALA A 73 3.91 -4.54 2.75
CA ALA A 73 3.55 -4.12 4.11
C ALA A 73 2.57 -5.09 4.76
N ILE A 74 1.54 -5.54 4.04
CA ILE A 74 0.55 -6.51 4.52
C ILE A 74 1.21 -7.85 4.89
N MET A 75 2.19 -8.28 4.09
CA MET A 75 2.95 -9.53 4.32
C MET A 75 4.10 -9.38 5.32
N ALA A 76 4.45 -8.17 5.78
CA ALA A 76 5.61 -7.89 6.65
C ALA A 76 5.68 -8.79 7.90
N TYR A 77 4.53 -9.07 8.54
CA TYR A 77 4.45 -9.96 9.69
C TYR A 77 4.72 -11.43 9.37
N LYS A 78 4.93 -11.81 8.11
CA LYS A 78 5.21 -13.19 7.67
C LYS A 78 6.59 -13.33 7.06
N ILE A 79 7.06 -12.29 6.40
CA ILE A 79 8.32 -12.29 5.64
C ILE A 79 9.51 -11.78 6.46
N VAL A 80 9.29 -10.97 7.49
CA VAL A 80 10.38 -10.40 8.31
C VAL A 80 10.68 -11.35 9.49
N PRO A 81 11.84 -12.04 9.52
CA PRO A 81 12.21 -12.97 10.59
C PRO A 81 12.76 -12.22 11.81
N ALA A 82 11.92 -11.38 12.42
CA ALA A 82 12.26 -10.57 13.58
C ALA A 82 11.19 -10.63 14.67
N ASP A 83 11.46 -10.01 15.81
CA ASP A 83 10.49 -9.85 16.86
C ASP A 83 9.27 -9.00 16.42
N LYS A 84 8.19 -9.08 17.19
CA LYS A 84 6.93 -8.41 16.86
C LYS A 84 7.03 -6.88 16.84
N MET A 85 7.96 -6.29 17.58
CA MET A 85 8.14 -4.84 17.59
C MET A 85 8.80 -4.38 16.29
N LEU A 86 9.83 -5.09 15.81
CA LEU A 86 10.43 -4.78 14.51
C LEU A 86 9.44 -5.02 13.37
N GLN A 87 8.66 -6.11 13.40
CA GLN A 87 7.61 -6.35 12.39
C GLN A 87 6.57 -5.23 12.35
N LYS A 88 6.12 -4.73 13.51
CA LYS A 88 5.21 -3.58 13.61
C LYS A 88 5.82 -2.32 13.00
N PHE A 89 7.09 -2.06 13.29
CA PHE A 89 7.81 -0.91 12.76
C PHE A 89 7.92 -0.98 11.24
N VAL A 90 8.39 -2.10 10.69
CA VAL A 90 8.51 -2.31 9.24
C VAL A 90 7.15 -2.17 8.55
N HIS A 91 6.11 -2.82 9.10
CA HIS A 91 4.74 -2.72 8.59
C HIS A 91 4.24 -1.26 8.52
N LEU A 92 4.45 -0.47 9.58
CA LEU A 92 4.06 0.93 9.60
C LEU A 92 4.90 1.78 8.65
N LEU A 93 6.22 1.59 8.64
CA LEU A 93 7.14 2.35 7.79
C LEU A 93 6.79 2.16 6.31
N LEU A 94 6.57 0.93 5.87
CA LEU A 94 6.18 0.65 4.49
C LEU A 94 4.84 1.32 4.14
N HIS A 95 3.85 1.30 5.03
CA HIS A 95 2.59 2.02 4.79
C HIS A 95 2.75 3.55 4.76
N LEU A 96 3.67 4.13 5.54
CA LEU A 96 3.98 5.57 5.49
C LEU A 96 4.67 5.95 4.18
N ILE A 97 5.61 5.13 3.71
CA ILE A 97 6.24 5.30 2.39
C ILE A 97 5.18 5.21 1.29
N ALA A 98 4.30 4.21 1.35
CA ALA A 98 3.18 4.09 0.42
C ALA A 98 2.30 5.34 0.42
N LEU A 99 1.92 5.86 1.60
CA LEU A 99 1.11 7.08 1.72
C LEU A 99 1.78 8.29 1.05
N GLY A 100 3.09 8.48 1.28
CA GLY A 100 3.87 9.55 0.64
C GLY A 100 3.86 9.44 -0.89
N LEU A 101 4.08 8.24 -1.43
CA LEU A 101 4.01 7.98 -2.86
C LEU A 101 2.60 8.18 -3.43
N GLY A 102 1.55 7.81 -2.68
CA GLY A 102 0.16 8.06 -3.07
C GLY A 102 -0.17 9.54 -3.17
N ILE A 103 0.26 10.35 -2.20
CA ILE A 103 0.09 11.81 -2.24
C ILE A 103 0.79 12.40 -3.47
N LEU A 104 2.03 11.98 -3.75
CA LEU A 104 2.76 12.37 -4.95
C LEU A 104 2.02 11.97 -6.23
N GLY A 105 1.46 10.75 -6.28
CA GLY A 105 0.70 10.26 -7.42
C GLY A 105 -0.56 11.08 -7.67
N ILE A 106 -1.32 11.42 -6.63
CA ILE A 106 -2.52 12.27 -6.77
C ILE A 106 -2.12 13.66 -7.23
N TYR A 107 -1.08 14.25 -6.62
CA TYR A 107 -0.55 15.55 -7.06
C TYR A 107 -0.21 15.54 -8.55
N ALA A 108 0.47 14.50 -9.03
CA ALA A 108 0.80 14.36 -10.45
C ALA A 108 -0.45 14.27 -11.36
N ALA A 109 -1.51 13.57 -10.94
CA ALA A 109 -2.75 13.47 -11.70
C ALA A 109 -3.47 14.82 -11.83
N PHE A 110 -3.64 15.55 -10.72
CA PHE A 110 -4.24 16.89 -10.76
C PHE A 110 -3.38 17.89 -11.55
N LYS A 111 -2.04 17.79 -11.43
CA LYS A 111 -1.14 18.60 -12.24
C LYS A 111 -1.29 18.30 -13.73
N TYR A 112 -1.44 17.03 -14.09
CA TYR A 112 -1.72 16.62 -15.46
C TYR A 112 -3.05 17.18 -15.97
N HIS A 113 -4.14 17.05 -15.22
CA HIS A 113 -5.44 17.60 -15.65
C HIS A 113 -5.39 19.11 -15.85
N ASN A 114 -4.72 19.84 -14.96
CA ASN A 114 -4.49 21.28 -15.13
C ASN A 114 -3.69 21.60 -16.41
N ALA A 115 -2.58 20.88 -16.65
CA ALA A 115 -1.74 21.08 -17.83
C ALA A 115 -2.43 20.67 -19.15
N ALA A 116 -3.30 19.66 -19.11
CA ALA A 116 -4.05 19.15 -20.25
C ALA A 116 -5.44 19.81 -20.40
N THR A 117 -5.80 20.76 -19.53
CA THR A 117 -7.11 21.44 -19.49
C THR A 117 -8.31 20.48 -19.42
N LEU A 118 -8.19 19.43 -18.60
CA LEU A 118 -9.21 18.41 -18.39
C LEU A 118 -10.00 18.66 -17.10
N PRO A 119 -11.28 18.28 -17.03
CA PRO A 119 -12.06 18.34 -15.80
C PRO A 119 -11.59 17.28 -14.79
N ASP A 120 -11.54 17.66 -13.52
CA ASP A 120 -11.20 16.77 -12.42
C ASP A 120 -12.37 15.88 -11.99
N MET A 121 -12.03 14.69 -11.46
CA MET A 121 -12.96 13.85 -10.67
C MET A 121 -14.25 13.41 -11.39
N VAL A 122 -14.18 13.15 -12.70
CA VAL A 122 -15.34 12.73 -13.51
C VAL A 122 -15.41 11.22 -13.77
N SER A 123 -14.35 10.45 -13.46
CA SER A 123 -14.25 9.03 -13.80
C SER A 123 -14.42 8.11 -12.59
N LEU A 124 -14.91 6.88 -12.82
CA LEU A 124 -15.02 5.86 -11.77
C LEU A 124 -13.66 5.59 -11.08
N HIS A 125 -12.58 5.54 -11.86
CA HIS A 125 -11.21 5.44 -11.36
C HIS A 125 -10.91 6.53 -10.32
N SER A 126 -11.22 7.79 -10.64
CA SER A 126 -10.95 8.92 -9.73
C SER A 126 -11.77 8.85 -8.43
N TRP A 127 -13.04 8.42 -8.50
CA TRP A 127 -13.90 8.27 -7.32
C TRP A 127 -13.41 7.14 -6.41
N LEU A 128 -13.09 5.98 -6.98
CA LEU A 128 -12.51 4.85 -6.25
C LEU A 128 -11.15 5.24 -5.64
N GLY A 129 -10.29 5.93 -6.40
CA GLY A 129 -8.98 6.37 -5.93
C GLY A 129 -9.06 7.33 -4.76
N MET A 130 -9.95 8.33 -4.82
CA MET A 130 -10.14 9.28 -3.72
C MET A 130 -10.69 8.61 -2.46
N LEU A 131 -11.69 7.75 -2.60
CA LEU A 131 -12.21 6.97 -1.47
C LEU A 131 -11.10 6.10 -0.86
N THR A 132 -10.32 5.42 -1.70
CA THR A 132 -9.25 4.52 -1.27
C THR A 132 -8.15 5.24 -0.51
N ILE A 133 -7.65 6.39 -0.99
CA ILE A 133 -6.60 7.13 -0.29
C ILE A 133 -7.09 7.69 1.05
N CYS A 134 -8.34 8.14 1.13
CA CYS A 134 -8.95 8.62 2.38
C CYS A 134 -9.05 7.49 3.41
N LEU A 135 -9.55 6.32 2.99
CA LEU A 135 -9.63 5.13 3.87
C LEU A 135 -8.25 4.63 4.27
N PHE A 136 -7.27 4.66 3.36
CA PHE A 136 -5.89 4.29 3.65
C PHE A 136 -5.24 5.24 4.65
N GLY A 137 -5.41 6.56 4.49
CA GLY A 137 -4.97 7.57 5.45
C GLY A 137 -5.58 7.36 6.84
N LEU A 138 -6.87 7.06 6.91
CA LEU A 138 -7.55 6.71 8.16
C LEU A 138 -6.95 5.45 8.80
N GLN A 139 -6.69 4.39 8.02
CA GLN A 139 -6.04 3.17 8.53
C GLN A 139 -4.63 3.45 9.07
N VAL A 140 -3.82 4.25 8.37
CA VAL A 140 -2.44 4.58 8.79
C VAL A 140 -2.43 5.40 10.08
N THR A 141 -3.34 6.37 10.23
CA THR A 141 -3.45 7.17 11.46
C THR A 141 -3.81 6.31 12.67
N ILE A 142 -4.72 5.33 12.52
CA ILE A 142 -5.05 4.36 13.58
C ILE A 142 -3.82 3.51 13.95
N LYS A 143 -3.07 3.00 12.96
CA LYS A 143 -1.84 2.19 13.20
C LYS A 143 -0.75 3.00 13.93
N LEU A 144 -0.48 4.22 13.46
CA LEU A 144 0.55 5.10 14.03
C LEU A 144 0.31 5.34 15.52
N LYS A 145 -0.94 5.60 15.90
CA LYS A 145 -1.37 5.77 17.31
C LYS A 145 -1.12 4.53 18.16
N ILE A 146 -1.44 3.33 17.64
CA ILE A 146 -1.23 2.07 18.36
C ILE A 146 0.27 1.83 18.60
N LEU A 147 1.14 2.12 17.62
CA LEU A 147 2.58 1.93 17.78
C LEU A 147 3.19 2.89 18.80
N ILE A 148 2.83 4.19 18.73
CA ILE A 148 3.32 5.21 19.68
C ILE A 148 2.94 4.83 21.12
N CYS A 149 1.69 4.40 21.34
CA CYS A 149 1.24 3.94 22.65
C CYS A 149 2.03 2.71 23.14
N ALA A 150 2.35 1.77 22.24
CA ALA A 150 3.16 0.60 22.58
C ALA A 150 4.60 0.96 22.97
N VAL A 151 5.24 1.87 22.23
CA VAL A 151 6.61 2.32 22.53
C VAL A 151 6.66 3.08 23.87
N LYS A 152 5.69 3.96 24.14
CA LYS A 152 5.60 4.67 25.43
C LYS A 152 5.46 3.72 26.61
N PHE A 153 4.58 2.71 26.49
CA PHE A 153 4.39 1.70 27.53
C PHE A 153 5.65 0.88 27.79
N MET A 154 6.41 0.53 26.75
CA MET A 154 7.66 -0.24 26.90
C MET A 154 8.81 0.59 27.49
N ASN A 155 8.87 1.88 27.18
CA ASN A 155 9.98 2.73 27.64
C ASN A 155 9.69 3.46 28.96
N GLY A 156 8.51 3.29 29.57
CA GLY A 156 8.11 4.06 30.76
C GLY A 156 8.17 5.58 30.53
N ILE A 157 8.03 6.03 29.28
CA ILE A 157 8.18 7.44 28.92
C ILE A 157 6.86 8.15 29.19
N ASP A 158 6.81 8.74 30.37
CA ASP A 158 5.78 9.69 30.80
C ASP A 158 6.13 11.07 30.23
N GLY A 159 5.93 11.26 28.92
CA GLY A 159 5.62 12.57 28.32
C GLY A 159 6.60 13.76 28.42
N GLU A 160 7.82 13.67 28.94
CA GLU A 160 8.71 14.84 29.08
C GLU A 160 9.93 14.80 28.13
N GLY A 161 9.86 15.51 27.00
CA GLY A 161 11.01 15.73 26.10
C GLY A 161 10.66 16.65 24.92
N GLY A 162 11.32 17.82 24.85
CA GLY A 162 10.98 18.97 24.00
C GLY A 162 11.68 19.04 22.65
N ASP A 163 11.19 18.31 21.66
CA ASP A 163 11.60 18.39 20.25
C ASP A 163 10.36 18.40 19.32
N VAL A 164 10.52 18.79 18.05
CA VAL A 164 9.43 18.90 17.05
C VAL A 164 8.61 17.60 16.94
N ALA A 165 9.24 16.47 17.27
CA ALA A 165 8.60 15.18 17.43
C ALA A 165 7.48 15.24 18.48
N GLN A 166 7.69 15.88 19.64
CA GLN A 166 6.69 16.06 20.70
C GLN A 166 5.42 16.79 20.21
N TRP A 167 5.53 17.75 19.29
CA TRP A 167 4.37 18.47 18.75
C TRP A 167 3.54 17.61 17.79
N VAL A 168 4.19 16.89 16.87
CA VAL A 168 3.50 15.92 16.00
C VAL A 168 2.90 14.79 16.84
N PHE A 169 3.64 14.30 17.83
CA PHE A 169 3.17 13.31 18.79
C PHE A 169 2.00 13.82 19.65
N GLY A 170 2.06 15.07 20.11
CA GLY A 170 1.01 15.72 20.90
C GLY A 170 -0.28 15.92 20.12
N PHE A 171 -0.17 16.38 18.86
CA PHE A 171 -1.31 16.53 17.95
C PHE A 171 -2.01 15.19 17.65
N VAL A 172 -1.23 14.12 17.43
CA VAL A 172 -1.74 12.77 17.18
C VAL A 172 -2.39 12.15 18.43
N ASN A 173 -1.87 12.47 19.63
CA ASN A 173 -2.33 11.94 20.91
C ASN A 173 -3.53 12.71 21.49
N PHE A 174 -3.67 14.01 21.19
CA PHE A 174 -4.80 14.86 21.62
C PHE A 174 -6.16 14.30 21.19
N TRP A 175 -6.23 13.65 20.03
CA TRP A 175 -7.50 13.13 19.50
C TRP A 175 -7.94 11.78 20.09
N PHE A 176 -7.01 10.93 20.59
CA PHE A 176 -7.36 9.60 21.12
C PHE A 176 -6.29 9.08 22.11
N PRO A 177 -6.58 8.96 23.43
CA PRO A 177 -5.69 8.32 24.38
C PRO A 177 -5.57 6.81 24.07
N GLY A 178 -4.37 6.26 24.26
CA GLY A 178 -4.00 4.90 23.85
C GLY A 178 -5.02 3.80 24.18
N ALA A 179 -5.24 2.87 23.24
CA ALA A 179 -6.27 1.83 23.38
C ALA A 179 -5.94 0.81 24.48
N SER A 180 -6.92 0.52 25.35
CA SER A 180 -6.85 -0.54 26.37
C SER A 180 -6.69 -1.94 25.73
N PRO A 181 -6.19 -2.96 26.47
CA PRO A 181 -6.05 -4.32 25.94
C PRO A 181 -7.35 -4.90 25.37
N ALA A 182 -8.49 -4.64 26.03
CA ALA A 182 -9.82 -5.07 25.55
C ALA A 182 -10.17 -4.42 24.20
N MET A 183 -9.94 -3.11 24.06
CA MET A 183 -10.14 -2.39 22.81
C MET A 183 -9.22 -2.90 21.70
N ARG A 184 -7.95 -3.21 22.00
CA ARG A 184 -7.01 -3.80 21.03
C ARG A 184 -7.49 -5.16 20.52
N GLY A 185 -8.04 -6.00 21.40
CA GLY A 185 -8.62 -7.29 21.03
C GLY A 185 -9.77 -7.16 20.01
N LEU A 186 -10.58 -6.11 20.14
CA LEU A 186 -11.68 -5.82 19.21
C LEU A 186 -11.20 -5.17 17.90
N LEU A 187 -10.20 -4.28 17.97
CA LEU A 187 -9.74 -3.52 16.80
C LEU A 187 -8.86 -4.32 15.85
N VAL A 188 -8.11 -5.32 16.33
CA VAL A 188 -7.20 -6.11 15.48
C VAL A 188 -7.94 -6.82 14.32
N PRO A 189 -9.06 -7.54 14.54
CA PRO A 189 -9.83 -8.14 13.46
C PRO A 189 -10.38 -7.11 12.47
N VAL A 190 -10.92 -6.00 12.97
CA VAL A 190 -11.45 -4.90 12.15
C VAL A 190 -10.34 -4.31 11.29
N HIS A 191 -9.19 -4.05 11.88
CA HIS A 191 -8.02 -3.52 11.19
C HIS A 191 -7.52 -4.46 10.08
N LYS A 192 -7.44 -5.76 10.36
CA LYS A 192 -7.03 -6.78 9.38
C LYS A 192 -7.99 -6.82 8.19
N SER A 193 -9.30 -6.90 8.45
CA SER A 193 -10.31 -6.97 7.39
C SER A 193 -10.42 -5.67 6.59
N ALA A 194 -10.46 -4.53 7.27
CA ALA A 194 -10.54 -3.23 6.61
C ALA A 194 -9.27 -2.90 5.81
N GLY A 195 -8.09 -3.29 6.31
CA GLY A 195 -6.83 -3.17 5.57
C GLY A 195 -6.83 -4.00 4.28
N LEU A 196 -7.37 -5.22 4.32
CA LEU A 196 -7.51 -6.06 3.12
C LEU A 196 -8.50 -5.47 2.13
N VAL A 197 -9.64 -4.95 2.59
CA VAL A 197 -10.62 -4.26 1.73
C VAL A 197 -9.98 -3.06 1.04
N VAL A 198 -9.25 -2.21 1.77
CA VAL A 198 -8.57 -1.06 1.18
C VAL A 198 -7.55 -1.50 0.13
N PHE A 199 -6.78 -2.55 0.38
CA PHE A 199 -5.84 -3.09 -0.63
C PHE A 199 -6.54 -3.62 -1.88
N LEU A 200 -7.66 -4.34 -1.74
CA LEU A 200 -8.42 -4.77 -2.92
C LEU A 200 -9.02 -3.57 -3.68
N MET A 201 -9.38 -2.49 -2.98
CA MET A 201 -9.81 -1.25 -3.62
C MET A 201 -8.66 -0.55 -4.37
N THR A 202 -7.41 -0.60 -3.90
CA THR A 202 -6.27 -0.05 -4.66
C THR A 202 -6.10 -0.81 -5.98
N VAL A 203 -6.27 -2.14 -5.96
CA VAL A 203 -6.21 -3.00 -7.15
C VAL A 203 -7.35 -2.67 -8.12
N CYS A 204 -8.60 -2.60 -7.65
CA CYS A 204 -9.74 -2.19 -8.50
C CYS A 204 -9.54 -0.78 -9.09
N THR A 205 -8.98 0.14 -8.31
CA THR A 205 -8.64 1.50 -8.78
C THR A 205 -7.57 1.42 -9.86
N ALA A 206 -6.51 0.63 -9.68
CA ALA A 206 -5.46 0.47 -10.68
C ALA A 206 -5.99 -0.14 -11.98
N GLU A 207 -6.78 -1.22 -11.92
CA GLU A 207 -7.39 -1.87 -13.10
C GLU A 207 -8.26 -0.87 -13.88
N THR A 208 -9.13 -0.13 -13.20
CA THR A 208 -9.97 0.88 -13.86
C THR A 208 -9.16 2.02 -14.49
N GLY A 209 -7.99 2.37 -13.93
CA GLY A 209 -7.07 3.35 -14.50
C GLY A 209 -6.31 2.81 -15.71
N LEU A 210 -5.83 1.56 -15.67
CA LEU A 210 -5.14 0.92 -16.80
C LEU A 210 -6.06 0.78 -18.02
N VAL A 211 -7.33 0.45 -17.81
CA VAL A 211 -8.34 0.36 -18.88
C VAL A 211 -8.58 1.70 -19.57
N GLN A 212 -8.39 2.83 -18.88
CA GLN A 212 -8.56 4.17 -19.45
C GLN A 212 -7.42 4.60 -20.38
N MET A 213 -6.31 3.86 -20.44
CA MET A 213 -5.12 4.26 -21.21
C MET A 213 -5.31 4.18 -22.73
N ASP A 214 -6.42 3.63 -23.21
CA ASP A 214 -6.85 3.54 -24.63
C ASP A 214 -5.71 3.25 -25.62
N ALA A 215 -4.82 2.32 -25.24
CA ALA A 215 -3.68 1.96 -26.08
C ALA A 215 -4.15 1.11 -27.27
N ALA A 216 -3.76 1.52 -28.49
CA ALA A 216 -4.07 0.78 -29.70
C ALA A 216 -3.58 -0.69 -29.61
N PRO A 217 -4.23 -1.63 -30.32
CA PRO A 217 -3.79 -3.03 -30.36
C PRO A 217 -2.32 -3.13 -30.78
N GLY A 218 -1.47 -3.67 -29.91
CA GLY A 218 -0.03 -3.62 -30.10
C GLY A 218 0.77 -4.15 -28.92
N ALA A 219 2.08 -3.88 -28.93
CA ALA A 219 2.97 -4.30 -27.85
C ALA A 219 2.68 -3.57 -26.54
N GLU A 220 2.38 -2.26 -26.60
CA GLU A 220 2.06 -1.44 -25.42
C GLU A 220 0.80 -1.94 -24.71
N SER A 221 -0.30 -2.12 -25.43
CA SER A 221 -1.56 -2.64 -24.86
C SER A 221 -1.41 -4.03 -24.26
N ARG A 222 -0.56 -4.90 -24.83
CA ARG A 222 -0.22 -6.18 -24.19
C ARG A 222 0.51 -5.98 -22.87
N VAL A 223 1.50 -5.09 -22.80
CA VAL A 223 2.23 -4.79 -21.54
C VAL A 223 1.27 -4.25 -20.48
N ILE A 224 0.36 -3.34 -20.84
CA ILE A 224 -0.67 -2.81 -19.93
C ILE A 224 -1.58 -3.94 -19.42
N ASN A 225 -2.11 -4.77 -20.32
CA ASN A 225 -3.01 -5.87 -19.95
C ASN A 225 -2.32 -6.93 -19.08
N PHE A 226 -1.08 -7.30 -19.39
CA PHE A 226 -0.30 -8.20 -18.53
C PHE A 226 0.00 -7.57 -17.17
N THR A 227 0.28 -6.26 -17.12
CA THR A 227 0.48 -5.55 -15.85
C THR A 227 -0.75 -5.70 -14.95
N GLY A 228 -1.95 -5.42 -15.46
CA GLY A 228 -3.20 -5.59 -14.71
C GLY A 228 -3.44 -7.04 -14.27
N LEU A 229 -3.24 -8.01 -15.18
CA LEU A 229 -3.35 -9.44 -14.83
C LEU A 229 -2.43 -9.83 -13.67
N PHE A 230 -1.17 -9.40 -13.69
CA PHE A 230 -0.23 -9.69 -12.62
C PHE A 230 -0.58 -8.93 -11.32
N MET A 231 -1.14 -7.71 -11.40
CA MET A 231 -1.68 -7.00 -10.22
C MET A 231 -2.79 -7.81 -9.54
N LEU A 232 -3.72 -8.40 -10.31
CA LEU A 232 -4.77 -9.28 -9.79
C LEU A 232 -4.20 -10.57 -9.16
N LEU A 233 -3.22 -11.21 -9.82
CA LEU A 233 -2.56 -12.41 -9.29
C LEU A 233 -1.78 -12.12 -7.99
N PHE A 234 -1.09 -10.98 -7.95
CA PHE A 234 -0.42 -10.51 -6.74
C PHE A 234 -1.41 -10.25 -5.62
N ALA A 235 -2.53 -9.57 -5.91
CA ALA A 235 -3.56 -9.29 -4.93
C ALA A 235 -4.18 -10.57 -4.35
N PHE A 236 -4.41 -11.58 -5.20
CA PHE A 236 -4.86 -12.90 -4.78
C PHE A 236 -3.83 -13.57 -3.85
N ALA A 237 -2.55 -13.61 -4.23
CA ALA A 237 -1.49 -14.21 -3.43
C ALA A 237 -1.35 -13.53 -2.05
N VAL A 238 -1.37 -12.19 -2.01
CA VAL A 238 -1.35 -11.41 -0.76
C VAL A 238 -2.58 -11.74 0.09
N SER A 239 -3.77 -11.79 -0.50
CA SER A 239 -5.02 -12.11 0.22
C SER A 239 -5.01 -13.50 0.84
N VAL A 240 -4.56 -14.51 0.08
CA VAL A 240 -4.37 -15.89 0.58
C VAL A 240 -3.32 -15.92 1.69
N SER A 241 -2.21 -15.18 1.53
CA SER A 241 -1.18 -15.09 2.56
C SER A 241 -1.78 -14.60 3.88
N VAL A 242 -2.67 -13.60 3.87
CA VAL A 242 -3.31 -13.03 5.08
C VAL A 242 -4.17 -14.06 5.83
N ALA A 243 -4.76 -15.03 5.12
CA ALA A 243 -5.58 -16.09 5.69
C ALA A 243 -4.76 -17.22 6.32
N LEU A 244 -3.56 -17.48 5.81
CA LEU A 244 -2.68 -18.57 6.27
C LEU A 244 -1.98 -18.24 7.61
N PRO A 245 -1.49 -19.24 8.37
CA PRO A 245 -0.70 -19.00 9.58
C PRO A 245 0.66 -18.33 9.27
N LYS A 246 1.32 -17.81 10.32
CA LYS A 246 2.71 -17.34 10.25
C LYS A 246 3.63 -18.57 10.31
N VAL A 247 4.69 -18.58 9.51
CA VAL A 247 5.61 -19.73 9.41
C VAL A 247 6.69 -19.70 10.50
N PHE A 248 7.13 -18.50 10.90
CA PHE A 248 8.20 -18.25 11.87
C PHE A 248 7.81 -17.10 12.79
#